data_AF-A0A924N992-F1
#
_entry.id   AF-A0A924N992-F1
#
_cell.length_a   1.000
_cell.length_b   1.000
_cell.length_c   1.000
_cell.angle_alpha   90.00
_cell.angle_beta   90.00
_cell.angle_gamma   90.00
#
_symmetry.space_group_name_H-M   'P 1'
#
loop_
_entity.id
_entity.type
_entity.pdbx_description
1 polymer ?
#
loop_
_entity_poly.entity_id
_entity_poly.type
_entity_poly.pdbx_seq_one_letter_code
_entity_poly.pdbx_strand_id
1 'polypeptide(L)' 'MMRYAFAVLIGIHALLHLIGAAKGLGWAAVPQLRAPISASAGALWLVAGILLAGA' A
#
# COMPACT_ATOMS: atom_id res chain seq x y z
N MET A 1 12.42 2.24 -22.49
CA MET A 1 12.62 3.02 -21.25
C MET A 1 11.33 3.21 -20.46
N MET A 2 10.23 3.67 -21.07
CA MET A 2 8.95 3.88 -20.37
C MET A 2 8.40 2.64 -19.65
N ARG A 3 8.55 1.42 -20.21
CA ARG A 3 8.12 0.18 -19.54
C ARG A 3 8.73 -0.02 -18.15
N TYR A 4 10.02 0.32 -18.00
CA TYR A 4 10.74 0.13 -16.74
C TYR A 4 10.39 1.24 -15.75
N ALA A 5 10.28 2.48 -16.22
CA ALA A 5 9.80 3.58 -15.39
C ALA A 5 8.39 3.31 -14.86
N PHE A 6 7.51 2.77 -15.71
CA PHE A 6 6.17 2.36 -15.32
C PHE A 6 6.19 1.22 -14.29
N ALA A 7 6.96 0.15 -14.54
CA ALA A 7 7.09 -0.96 -13.59
C ALA A 7 7.65 -0.51 -12.24
N VAL A 8 8.64 0.39 -12.23
CA VAL A 8 9.19 0.96 -10.99
C VAL A 8 8.14 1.81 -10.26
N LEU A 9 7.40 2.66 -10.98
CA LEU A 9 6.35 3.49 -10.38
C LEU A 9 5.26 2.63 -9.76
N ILE A 10 4.75 1.64 -10.49
CA ILE A 10 3.72 0.71 -10.01
C ILE A 10 4.25 -0.13 -8.85
N GLY A 11 5.49 -0.62 -8.92
CA GLY A 11 6.13 -1.37 -7.84
C GLY A 11 6.26 -0.54 -6.56
N ILE A 12 6.73 0.70 -6.65
CA ILE A 12 6.80 1.61 -5.50
C ILE A 12 5.39 1.87 -4.94
N HIS A 13 4.39 2.08 -5.81
CA HIS A 13 3.03 2.31 -5.38
C HIS A 13 2.44 1.08 -4.65
N ALA A 14 2.68 -0.13 -5.16
CA ALA A 14 2.30 -1.38 -4.50
C ALA A 14 2.90 -1.50 -3.10
N LEU A 15 4.17 -1.12 -2.94
CA LEU A 15 4.84 -1.11 -1.63
C LEU A 15 4.26 -0.05 -0.68
N LEU A 16 3.86 1.12 -1.18
CA LEU A 16 3.21 2.15 -0.36
C LEU A 16 1.88 1.65 0.23
N HIS A 17 1.15 0.76 -0.46
CA HIS A 17 -0.06 0.15 0.06
C HIS A 17 0.19 -0.74 1.30
N LEU A 18 1.41 -1.24 1.51
CA LEU A 18 1.74 -2.00 2.72
C LEU A 18 1.73 -1.11 3.98
N ILE A 19 1.98 0.19 3.84
CA ILE A 19 2.02 1.13 4.96
C ILE A 19 0.62 1.38 5.54
N GLY A 20 -0.38 1.60 4.67
CA GLY A 20 -1.75 1.77 5.16
C GLY A 20 -2.40 0.46 5.59
N ALA A 21 -1.98 -0.70 5.03
CA ALA A 21 -2.33 -2.00 5.59
C ALA A 21 -1.77 -2.16 7.02
N ALA A 22 -0.48 -1.88 7.21
CA ALA A 22 0.16 -1.96 8.53
C ALA A 22 -0.51 -1.04 9.56
N LYS A 23 -0.92 0.17 9.15
CA LYS A 23 -1.68 1.08 10.02
C LYS A 23 -3.10 0.57 10.30
N GLY A 24 -3.88 0.30 9.26
CA GLY A 24 -5.30 -0.03 9.39
C GLY A 24 -5.54 -1.35 10.12
N LEU A 25 -4.66 -2.33 9.94
CA LEU A 25 -4.71 -3.63 10.62
C LEU A 25 -4.03 -3.62 12.00
N GLY A 26 -3.44 -2.50 12.41
CA GLY A 26 -2.79 -2.37 13.72
C GLY A 26 -1.47 -3.14 13.85
N TRP A 27 -0.80 -3.48 12.74
CA TRP A 27 0.50 -4.13 12.76
C TRP A 27 1.63 -3.20 13.19
N ALA A 28 1.52 -1.90 12.88
CA ALA A 28 2.51 -0.90 13.26
C ALA A 28 1.87 0.48 13.45
N ALA A 29 2.45 1.27 14.36
CA ALA A 29 2.15 2.69 14.46
C ALA A 29 2.80 3.44 13.28
N VAL A 30 1.96 4.08 12.45
CA VAL A 30 2.41 4.87 11.30
C VAL A 30 2.00 6.33 11.50
N PRO A 31 2.78 7.14 12.24
CA PRO A 31 2.43 8.54 12.52
C PRO A 31 2.45 9.44 11.27
N GLN A 32 3.10 9.02 10.18
CA GLN A 32 3.15 9.75 8.91
C GLN A 32 1.78 9.78 8.23
N LEU A 33 0.97 8.74 8.39
CA LEU A 33 -0.42 8.73 7.97
C LEU A 33 -1.24 9.34 9.10
N ARG A 34 -1.70 10.58 8.93
CA ARG A 34 -2.42 11.30 10.02
C ARG A 34 -3.88 10.87 10.12
N ALA A 35 -4.54 10.64 8.99
CA ALA A 35 -5.93 10.19 8.96
C ALA A 35 -6.03 8.79 9.59
N PRO A 36 -7.04 8.51 10.44
CA PRO A 36 -7.31 7.16 10.90
C PRO A 36 -7.65 6.26 9.71
N ILE A 37 -7.19 5.02 9.76
CA ILE A 37 -7.52 3.99 8.76
C ILE A 37 -8.21 2.88 9.53
N SER A 38 -9.43 2.53 9.13
CA SER A 38 -10.15 1.41 9.74
C SER A 38 -9.52 0.07 9.35
N ALA A 39 -9.82 -1.00 10.09
CA ALA A 39 -9.38 -2.35 9.75
C ALA A 39 -9.82 -2.80 8.35
N SER A 40 -11.07 -2.50 7.96
CA SER A 40 -11.59 -2.81 6.62
C SER A 40 -10.84 -2.05 5.52
N ALA A 41 -10.55 -0.76 5.73
CA ALA A 41 -9.75 0.01 4.80
C ALA A 41 -8.30 -0.51 4.73
N GLY A 42 -7.70 -0.91 5.85
CA GLY A 42 -6.39 -1.57 5.87
C GLY A 42 -6.35 -2.88 5.08
N ALA A 43 -7.41 -3.70 5.17
CA ALA A 43 -7.53 -4.91 4.36
C ALA A 43 -7.64 -4.58 2.86
N LEU A 44 -8.40 -3.55 2.48
CA LEU A 44 -8.48 -3.09 1.09
C LEU A 44 -7.13 -2.58 0.57
N TRP A 45 -6.35 -1.89 1.40
CA TRP A 45 -4.96 -1.50 1.06
C TRP A 45 -4.10 -2.74 0.79
N LEU A 46 -4.17 -3.77 1.64
CA LEU A 46 -3.41 -5.00 1.42
C LEU A 46 -3.78 -5.69 0.11
N VAL A 47 -5.08 -5.82 -0.16
CA VAL A 47 -5.59 -6.38 -1.42
C VAL A 47 -5.10 -5.56 -2.63
N ALA A 48 -5.16 -4.22 -2.54
CA ALA A 48 -4.64 -3.35 -3.60
C ALA A 48 -3.14 -3.54 -3.84
N GLY A 49 -2.34 -3.64 -2.78
CA GLY A 49 -0.91 -3.92 -2.87
C GLY A 49 -0.61 -5.25 -3.56
N ILE A 50 -1.34 -6.32 -3.22
CA ILE A 50 -1.20 -7.64 -3.85
C ILE A 50 -1.57 -7.58 -5.34
N LEU A 51 -2.67 -6.93 -5.69
CA LEU A 51 -3.12 -6.80 -7.08
C LEU A 51 -2.12 -6.01 -7.93
N LEU A 52 -1.57 -4.92 -7.39
CA LEU A 52 -0.58 -4.10 -8.09
C LEU A 52 0.78 -4.80 -8.22
N ALA A 53 1.17 -5.62 -7.25
CA ALA A 53 2.42 -6.38 -7.32
C ALA A 53 2.38 -7.51 -8.36
N GLY A 54 1.18 -8.01 -8.69
CA GLY A 54 0.98 -9.03 -9.72
C GLY A 54 0.68 -8.48 -11.12
N ALA A 55 0.64 -7.15 -11.31
CA ALA A 55 0.36 -6.47 -12.57
C ALA A 55 1.64 -6.15 -13.36
#